data_AF-A0A7C6AGD7-F1
#
_entry.id   AF-A0A7C6AGD7-F1
#
_cell.length_a   1.000
_cell.length_b   1.000
_cell.length_c   1.000
_cell.angle_alpha   90.00
_cell.angle_beta   90.00
_cell.angle_gamma   90.00
#
_symmetry.space_group_name_H-M   'P 1'
#
loop_
_entity.id
_entity.type
_entity.pdbx_description
1 polymer ?
#
loop_
_entity_poly.entity_id
_entity_poly.type
_entity_poly.pdbx_seq_one_letter_code
_entity_poly.pdbx_strand_id
1 'polypeptide(L)'
;EELKLELEYIAAEQMVSKFEDSVFPHQIGANIIPQIGRFNELGYTSEEMKMLNETRKIFDDNSILVSPTCVRIPVFYGHSEAVSVEFENQISVEEAKEILKNAPGVILCEKDQDYPVPVQVAGKDEVFVGRIRKDFAFENGLTMWIVADNIRKGAALNVVQIAELL
;
A
#
# COMPACT_ATOMS: atom_id res chain seq x y z
N GLU A 1 -18.38 -1.07 -6.12
CA GLU A 1 -19.63 -1.71 -6.55
C GLU A 1 -19.37 -2.80 -7.58
N GLU A 2 -18.66 -2.48 -8.67
CA GLU A 2 -18.23 -3.46 -9.70
C GLU A 2 -17.60 -4.74 -9.14
N LEU A 3 -16.57 -4.64 -8.28
CA LEU A 3 -15.96 -5.81 -7.64
C LEU A 3 -16.98 -6.74 -6.95
N LYS A 4 -17.96 -6.16 -6.24
CA LYS A 4 -18.96 -6.95 -5.50
C LYS A 4 -19.84 -7.73 -6.47
N LEU A 5 -20.30 -7.08 -7.52
CA LEU A 5 -21.11 -7.70 -8.57
C LEU A 5 -20.33 -8.83 -9.24
N GLU A 6 -19.10 -8.59 -9.70
CA GLU A 6 -18.29 -9.63 -10.35
C GLU A 6 -18.09 -10.86 -9.45
N LEU A 7 -17.85 -10.65 -8.16
CA LEU A 7 -17.73 -11.76 -7.20
C LEU A 7 -19.06 -12.53 -7.02
N GLU A 8 -20.21 -11.87 -7.06
CA GLU A 8 -21.53 -12.51 -7.00
C GLU A 8 -21.79 -13.38 -8.25
N TYR A 9 -21.47 -12.89 -9.45
CA TYR A 9 -21.56 -13.68 -10.68
C TYR A 9 -20.64 -14.91 -10.64
N ILE A 10 -19.39 -14.74 -10.20
CA ILE A 10 -18.43 -15.84 -10.07
C ILE A 10 -18.94 -16.88 -9.06
N ALA A 11 -19.46 -16.45 -7.91
CA ALA A 11 -20.01 -17.34 -6.89
C ALA A 11 -21.25 -18.12 -7.38
N ALA A 12 -21.99 -17.54 -8.34
CA ALA A 12 -23.12 -18.19 -9.00
C ALA A 12 -22.71 -19.06 -10.22
N GLU A 13 -21.42 -19.27 -10.45
CA GLU A 13 -20.86 -19.98 -11.62
C GLU A 13 -21.28 -19.36 -12.97
N GLN A 14 -21.54 -18.05 -12.98
CA GLN A 14 -21.91 -17.31 -14.18
C GLN A 14 -20.68 -16.65 -14.81
N MET A 15 -20.72 -16.47 -16.14
CA MET A 15 -19.71 -15.67 -16.82
C MET A 15 -19.85 -14.19 -16.42
N VAL A 16 -18.71 -13.59 -16.08
CA VAL A 16 -18.61 -12.13 -15.92
C VAL A 16 -18.35 -11.53 -17.30
N SER A 17 -19.29 -10.71 -17.77
CA SER A 17 -19.07 -9.84 -18.93
C SER A 17 -18.70 -8.44 -18.47
N LYS A 18 -17.86 -7.74 -19.23
CA LYS A 18 -17.52 -6.34 -18.95
C LYS A 18 -18.80 -5.49 -18.91
N PHE A 19 -19.01 -4.77 -17.82
CA PHE A 19 -20.13 -3.85 -17.68
C PHE A 19 -19.94 -2.60 -18.56
N GLU A 20 -21.03 -2.00 -19.04
CA GLU A 20 -20.99 -0.78 -19.86
C GLU A 20 -20.31 0.38 -19.11
N ASP A 21 -20.59 0.51 -17.80
CA ASP A 21 -20.00 1.54 -16.92
C ASP A 21 -18.79 1.02 -16.12
N SER A 22 -18.08 0.01 -16.65
CA SER A 22 -16.90 -0.57 -16.00
C SER A 22 -15.81 0.49 -15.79
N VAL A 23 -15.37 0.66 -14.54
CA VAL A 23 -14.30 1.60 -14.18
C VAL A 23 -12.91 0.97 -14.28
N PHE A 24 -12.85 -0.35 -14.43
CA PHE A 24 -11.61 -1.10 -14.57
C PHE A 24 -11.32 -1.47 -16.04
N PRO A 25 -10.05 -1.52 -16.45
CA PRO A 25 -9.70 -1.94 -17.81
C PRO A 25 -9.97 -3.44 -18.03
N HIS A 26 -9.94 -4.23 -16.96
CA HIS A 26 -10.15 -5.67 -16.92
C HIS A 26 -11.05 -6.05 -15.73
N GLN A 27 -11.61 -7.26 -15.75
CA GLN A 27 -12.33 -7.84 -14.60
C GLN A 27 -11.44 -7.79 -13.35
N ILE A 28 -12.00 -7.35 -12.22
CA ILE A 28 -11.31 -7.27 -10.94
C ILE A 28 -11.66 -8.44 -10.00
N GLY A 29 -12.87 -8.98 -10.10
CA GLY A 29 -13.33 -10.15 -9.36
C GLY A 29 -12.46 -11.36 -9.63
N ALA A 30 -11.91 -11.97 -8.58
CA ALA A 30 -10.96 -13.08 -8.64
C ALA A 30 -9.74 -12.83 -9.56
N ASN A 31 -9.34 -11.57 -9.75
CA ASN A 31 -8.24 -11.19 -10.63
C ASN A 31 -7.39 -10.07 -10.00
N ILE A 32 -6.25 -9.75 -10.61
CA ILE A 32 -5.38 -8.63 -10.25
C ILE A 32 -5.05 -7.80 -11.50
N ILE A 33 -4.95 -6.48 -11.35
CA ILE A 33 -4.75 -5.56 -12.47
C ILE A 33 -3.49 -4.70 -12.18
N PRO A 34 -2.36 -4.94 -12.86
CA PRO A 34 -1.12 -4.18 -12.66
C PRO A 34 -1.15 -2.85 -13.43
N GLN A 35 -2.22 -2.08 -13.24
CA GLN A 35 -2.40 -0.77 -13.83
C GLN A 35 -3.28 0.09 -12.93
N ILE A 36 -2.73 1.19 -12.42
CA ILE A 36 -3.49 2.21 -11.70
C ILE A 36 -3.30 3.57 -12.36
N GLY A 37 -4.36 4.04 -13.02
CA GLY A 37 -4.33 5.27 -13.82
C GLY A 37 -3.78 5.04 -15.22
N ARG A 38 -3.05 6.02 -15.77
CA ARG A 38 -2.60 6.03 -17.17
C ARG A 38 -1.10 5.83 -17.28
N PHE A 39 -0.65 5.07 -18.27
CA PHE A 39 0.76 4.94 -18.62
C PHE A 39 1.30 6.23 -19.22
N ASN A 40 2.55 6.55 -18.90
CA ASN A 40 3.35 7.56 -19.59
C ASN A 40 4.24 6.92 -20.66
N GLU A 41 5.04 7.73 -21.35
CA GLU A 41 5.93 7.29 -22.43
C GLU A 41 7.07 6.36 -21.96
N LEU A 42 7.38 6.36 -20.66
CA LEU A 42 8.41 5.52 -20.04
C LEU A 42 7.85 4.18 -19.54
N GLY A 43 6.54 3.94 -19.67
CA GLY A 43 5.88 2.72 -19.21
C GLY A 43 5.48 2.71 -17.73
N TYR A 44 5.61 3.84 -17.02
CA TYR A 44 5.10 4.00 -15.66
C TYR A 44 3.66 4.49 -15.68
N THR A 45 2.85 3.96 -14.78
CA THR A 45 1.51 4.49 -14.52
C THR A 45 1.56 5.79 -13.72
N SER A 46 0.50 6.59 -13.79
CA SER A 46 0.40 7.83 -13.03
C SER A 46 0.50 7.64 -11.52
N GLU A 47 0.03 6.51 -10.99
CA GLU A 47 0.12 6.22 -9.56
C GLU A 47 1.55 5.84 -9.14
N GLU A 48 2.25 5.06 -9.96
CA GLU A 48 3.67 4.75 -9.73
C GLU A 48 4.53 6.02 -9.77
N MET A 49 4.23 6.94 -10.70
CA MET A 49 4.92 8.24 -10.74
C MET A 49 4.62 9.10 -9.50
N LYS A 50 3.41 9.02 -8.92
CA LYS A 50 3.11 9.73 -7.67
C LYS A 50 3.93 9.21 -6.51
N MET A 51 4.10 7.89 -6.37
CA MET A 51 4.91 7.31 -5.31
C MET A 51 6.34 7.90 -5.31
N LEU A 52 6.95 8.08 -6.49
CA LEU A 52 8.25 8.76 -6.60
C LEU A 52 8.16 10.26 -6.26
N ASN A 53 7.26 10.99 -6.91
CA ASN A 53 7.21 12.44 -6.84
C ASN A 53 6.76 12.96 -5.46
N GLU A 54 5.76 12.32 -4.87
CA GLU A 54 5.22 12.71 -3.56
C GLU A 54 6.19 12.37 -2.43
N THR A 55 6.89 11.22 -2.51
CA THR A 55 7.95 10.90 -1.55
C THR A 55 9.03 11.98 -1.56
N ARG A 56 9.57 12.35 -2.73
CA ARG A 56 10.57 13.42 -2.85
C ARG A 56 10.07 14.75 -2.30
N LYS A 57 8.80 15.07 -2.56
CA LYS A 57 8.18 16.31 -2.07
C LYS A 57 7.99 16.31 -0.54
N ILE A 58 7.59 15.19 0.05
CA ILE A 58 7.37 15.06 1.51
C ILE A 58 8.69 15.17 2.27
N PHE A 59 9.75 14.55 1.75
CA PHE A 59 11.08 14.57 2.35
C PHE A 59 11.93 15.79 1.94
N ASP A 60 11.46 16.60 0.99
CA ASP A 60 12.21 17.69 0.36
C ASP A 60 13.59 17.22 -0.16
N ASP A 61 13.64 16.01 -0.71
CA ASP A 61 14.87 15.37 -1.15
C ASP A 61 14.68 14.66 -2.50
N ASN A 62 15.33 15.20 -3.54
CA ASN A 62 15.28 14.64 -4.89
C ASN A 62 16.23 13.45 -5.12
N SER A 63 17.13 13.17 -4.18
CA SER A 63 18.05 12.03 -4.26
C SER A 63 17.35 10.70 -3.99
N ILE A 64 16.23 10.72 -3.26
CA ILE A 64 15.43 9.52 -2.98
C ILE A 64 14.96 8.88 -4.28
N LEU A 65 15.23 7.58 -4.39
CA LEU A 65 14.80 6.73 -5.51
C LEU A 65 13.64 5.85 -5.05
N VAL A 66 12.66 5.69 -5.93
CA VAL A 66 11.50 4.81 -5.70
C VAL A 66 11.26 4.04 -6.99
N SER A 67 11.16 2.72 -6.89
CA SER A 67 10.80 1.84 -8.00
C SER A 67 9.54 1.07 -7.64
N PRO A 68 8.35 1.66 -7.84
CA PRO A 68 7.09 1.06 -7.45
C PRO A 68 6.42 0.32 -8.61
N THR A 69 5.65 -0.72 -8.26
CA THR A 69 4.65 -1.31 -9.14
C THR A 69 3.30 -1.27 -8.43
N CYS A 70 2.31 -0.60 -9.02
CA CYS A 70 1.01 -0.41 -8.39
C CYS A 70 -0.02 -1.39 -8.97
N VAL A 71 -0.52 -2.29 -8.13
CA VAL A 71 -1.45 -3.36 -8.55
C VAL A 71 -2.79 -3.20 -7.84
N ARG A 72 -3.88 -3.18 -8.62
CA ARG A 72 -5.24 -3.27 -8.10
C ARG A 72 -5.56 -4.73 -7.77
N ILE A 73 -6.01 -4.99 -6.55
CA ILE A 73 -6.39 -6.32 -6.07
C ILE A 73 -7.86 -6.29 -5.56
N PRO A 74 -8.53 -7.45 -5.44
CA PRO A 74 -9.95 -7.51 -5.10
C PRO A 74 -10.20 -7.39 -3.60
N VAL A 75 -9.76 -6.27 -3.00
CA VAL A 75 -10.04 -5.91 -1.60
C VAL A 75 -10.78 -4.57 -1.56
N PHE A 76 -11.74 -4.43 -0.65
CA PHE A 76 -12.54 -3.21 -0.54
C PHE A 76 -11.74 -2.04 0.06
N TYR A 77 -11.00 -2.32 1.13
CA TYR A 77 -10.18 -1.38 1.88
C TYR A 77 -8.91 -2.10 2.34
N GLY A 78 -7.91 -1.33 2.75
CA GLY A 78 -6.65 -1.88 3.24
C GLY A 78 -5.60 -1.94 2.14
N HIS A 79 -5.10 -0.77 1.73
CA HIS A 79 -3.93 -0.74 0.86
C HIS A 79 -2.77 -1.43 1.57
N SER A 80 -2.06 -2.26 0.83
CA SER A 80 -0.97 -3.07 1.34
C SER A 80 0.28 -2.84 0.51
N GLU A 81 1.42 -2.76 1.18
CA GLU A 81 2.70 -2.50 0.55
C GLU A 81 3.74 -3.50 1.05
N ALA A 82 4.40 -4.18 0.11
CA ALA A 82 5.65 -4.87 0.36
C ALA A 82 6.77 -3.89 0.04
N VAL A 83 7.47 -3.42 1.07
CA VAL A 83 8.43 -2.33 0.95
C VAL A 83 9.83 -2.84 1.29
N SER A 84 10.76 -2.66 0.37
CA SER A 84 12.19 -2.79 0.62
C SER A 84 12.82 -1.39 0.59
N VAL A 85 13.59 -1.08 1.62
CA VAL A 85 14.28 0.21 1.81
C VAL A 85 15.76 -0.02 2.05
N GLU A 86 16.59 0.84 1.47
CA GLU A 86 18.03 0.90 1.71
C GLU A 86 18.34 2.20 2.48
N PHE A 87 19.18 2.10 3.50
CA PHE A 87 19.57 3.22 4.35
C PHE A 87 21.04 3.61 4.12
N GLU A 88 21.40 4.86 4.44
CA GLU A 88 22.79 5.31 4.39
C GLU A 88 23.69 4.51 5.34
N ASN A 89 23.15 4.12 6.50
CA ASN A 89 23.84 3.36 7.53
C ASN A 89 23.07 2.09 7.85
N GLN A 90 23.79 1.07 8.32
CA GLN A 90 23.18 -0.18 8.74
C GLN A 90 22.25 0.07 9.95
N ILE A 91 21.07 -0.52 9.90
CA ILE A 91 20.10 -0.58 11.00
C ILE A 91 19.76 -2.04 11.30
N SER A 92 19.68 -2.39 12.58
CA SER A 92 19.25 -3.74 12.99
C SER A 92 17.73 -3.90 12.89
N VAL A 93 17.25 -5.14 12.74
CA VAL A 93 15.80 -5.41 12.71
C VAL A 93 15.16 -5.01 14.04
N GLU A 94 15.86 -5.24 15.15
CA GLU A 94 15.43 -4.91 16.51
C GLU A 94 15.31 -3.40 16.70
N GLU A 95 16.30 -2.63 16.23
CA GLU A 95 16.26 -1.17 16.27
C GLU A 95 15.13 -0.59 15.42
N ALA A 96 14.94 -1.11 14.20
CA ALA A 96 13.84 -0.69 13.34
C ALA A 96 12.46 -0.97 13.99
N LYS A 97 12.30 -2.13 14.64
CA LYS A 97 11.10 -2.47 15.40
C LYS A 97 10.87 -1.49 16.55
N GLU A 98 11.90 -1.15 17.32
CA GLU A 98 11.77 -0.22 18.43
C GLU A 98 11.37 1.19 17.96
N ILE A 99 11.96 1.68 16.87
CA ILE A 99 11.60 2.96 16.27
C ILE A 99 10.12 2.96 15.84
N LEU A 100 9.71 1.93 15.09
CA LEU A 100 8.33 1.82 14.58
C LEU A 100 7.31 1.65 15.70
N LYS A 101 7.65 0.97 16.78
CA LYS A 101 6.78 0.82 17.96
C LYS A 101 6.50 2.14 18.67
N ASN A 102 7.46 3.06 18.63
CA ASN A 102 7.34 4.39 19.23
C ASN A 102 6.82 5.44 18.23
N ALA A 103 6.63 5.09 16.96
CA ALA A 103 6.16 6.00 15.93
C ALA A 103 4.65 6.29 16.09
N PRO A 104 4.21 7.56 16.13
CA PRO A 104 2.80 7.90 16.28
C PRO A 104 1.92 7.31 15.16
N GLY A 105 0.83 6.65 15.57
CA GLY A 105 -0.13 6.05 14.62
C GLY A 105 0.35 4.77 13.94
N VAL A 106 1.50 4.21 14.35
CA VAL A 106 1.99 2.91 13.87
C VAL A 106 1.69 1.82 14.89
N ILE A 107 1.18 0.68 14.41
CA ILE A 107 1.00 -0.54 15.20
C ILE A 107 1.93 -1.62 14.64
N LEU A 108 2.88 -2.05 15.46
CA LEU A 108 3.83 -3.09 15.10
C LEU A 108 3.27 -4.48 15.40
N CYS A 109 3.18 -5.31 14.36
CA CYS A 109 2.86 -6.73 14.41
C CYS A 109 4.14 -7.55 14.60
N GLU A 110 4.45 -7.91 15.84
CA GLU A 110 5.76 -8.47 16.22
C GLU A 110 5.91 -9.98 15.97
N LYS A 111 4.81 -10.74 16.01
CA LYS A 111 4.83 -12.20 16.04
C LYS A 111 4.68 -12.83 14.65
N ASP A 112 5.20 -14.05 14.50
CA ASP A 112 4.91 -14.87 13.34
C ASP A 112 3.40 -15.14 13.25
N GLN A 113 2.86 -15.05 12.03
CA GLN A 113 1.41 -15.13 11.72
C GLN A 113 0.55 -13.96 12.22
N ASP A 114 1.12 -12.97 12.91
CA ASP A 114 0.40 -11.76 13.36
C ASP A 114 0.52 -10.59 12.35
N TYR A 115 1.02 -10.87 11.14
CA TYR A 115 1.20 -9.83 10.12
C TYR A 115 -0.15 -9.24 9.67
N PRO A 116 -0.20 -7.93 9.41
CA PRO A 116 -1.46 -7.29 9.09
C PRO A 116 -1.98 -7.73 7.72
N VAL A 117 -3.29 -7.88 7.60
CA VAL A 117 -3.97 -8.15 6.34
C VAL A 117 -5.12 -7.15 6.12
N PRO A 118 -5.50 -6.84 4.86
CA PRO A 118 -6.50 -5.82 4.54
C PRO A 118 -7.78 -5.88 5.37
N VAL A 119 -8.34 -7.09 5.55
CA VAL A 119 -9.59 -7.30 6.29
C VAL A 119 -9.53 -6.90 7.78
N GLN A 120 -8.34 -6.88 8.38
CA GLN A 120 -8.14 -6.55 9.80
C GLN A 120 -7.95 -5.05 10.05
N VAL A 121 -7.62 -4.27 9.02
CA VAL A 121 -7.30 -2.83 9.16
C VAL A 121 -8.45 -1.92 8.76
N ALA A 122 -9.43 -2.44 8.03
CA ALA A 122 -10.57 -1.65 7.56
C ALA A 122 -11.27 -0.95 8.75
N GLY A 123 -11.50 0.36 8.62
CA GLY A 123 -12.11 1.19 9.65
C GLY A 123 -11.17 1.62 10.78
N LYS A 124 -9.87 1.37 10.68
CA LYS A 124 -8.86 1.84 11.65
C LYS A 124 -8.08 3.03 11.11
N ASP A 125 -7.57 3.84 12.03
CA ASP A 125 -6.84 5.07 11.71
C ASP A 125 -5.32 4.85 11.67
N GLU A 126 -4.87 3.76 12.28
CA GLU A 126 -3.47 3.38 12.40
C GLU A 126 -2.91 2.70 11.13
N VAL A 127 -1.58 2.77 10.99
CA VAL A 127 -0.80 2.04 10.00
C VAL A 127 -0.21 0.80 10.66
N PHE A 128 -0.48 -0.38 10.11
CA PHE A 128 0.01 -1.64 10.66
C PHE A 128 1.26 -2.10 9.91
N VAL A 129 2.32 -2.44 10.63
CA VAL A 129 3.60 -2.86 10.06
C VAL A 129 4.00 -4.21 10.62
N GLY A 130 4.41 -5.14 9.77
CA GLY A 130 4.89 -6.46 10.17
C GLY A 130 5.93 -7.01 9.21
N ARG A 131 6.32 -8.27 9.42
CA ARG A 131 7.28 -9.01 8.54
C ARG A 131 8.62 -8.29 8.32
N ILE A 132 9.04 -7.48 9.30
CA ILE A 132 10.29 -6.73 9.24
C ILE A 132 11.47 -7.71 9.30
N ARG A 133 12.37 -7.59 8.33
CA ARG A 133 13.54 -8.45 8.18
C ARG A 133 14.64 -7.72 7.43
N LYS A 134 15.87 -8.23 7.53
CA LYS A 134 16.97 -7.79 6.66
C LYS A 134 16.63 -8.09 5.20
N ASP A 135 16.85 -7.12 4.32
CA ASP A 135 16.78 -7.31 2.89
C ASP A 135 18.11 -7.91 2.38
N PHE A 136 18.05 -8.82 1.40
CA PHE A 136 19.24 -9.48 0.87
C PHE A 136 19.79 -8.83 -0.41
N ALA A 137 19.05 -7.91 -1.01
CA ALA A 137 19.48 -7.21 -2.23
C ALA A 137 20.31 -5.95 -1.92
N PHE A 138 20.02 -5.27 -0.82
CA PHE A 138 20.69 -4.04 -0.40
C PHE A 138 21.64 -4.28 0.78
N GLU A 139 22.78 -3.56 0.81
CA GLU A 139 23.79 -3.74 1.86
C GLU A 139 23.24 -3.35 3.24
N ASN A 140 22.59 -2.18 3.29
CA ASN A 140 21.91 -1.63 4.45
C ASN A 140 20.39 -1.73 4.29
N GLY A 141 19.91 -2.88 3.84
CA GLY A 141 18.52 -3.08 3.47
C GLY A 141 17.61 -3.64 4.57
N LEU A 142 16.37 -3.14 4.62
CA LEU A 142 15.25 -3.78 5.33
C LEU A 142 14.04 -4.00 4.42
N THR A 143 13.36 -5.12 4.60
CA THR A 143 12.05 -5.36 4.00
C THR A 143 10.98 -5.38 5.08
N MET A 144 9.80 -4.81 4.79
CA MET A 144 8.64 -4.84 5.67
C MET A 144 7.33 -4.99 4.88
N TRP A 145 6.26 -5.34 5.60
CA TRP A 145 4.90 -5.42 5.08
C TRP A 145 4.03 -4.42 5.83
N ILE A 146 3.32 -3.57 5.08
CA ILE A 146 2.55 -2.45 5.62
C ILE A 146 1.11 -2.57 5.14
N VAL A 147 0.14 -2.32 6.01
CA VAL A 147 -1.28 -2.26 5.63
C VAL A 147 -1.97 -1.11 6.36
N ALA A 148 -2.77 -0.33 5.66
CA ALA A 148 -3.57 0.75 6.23
C ALA A 148 -4.90 0.94 5.52
N ASP A 149 -5.92 1.43 6.23
CA ASP A 149 -7.17 1.85 5.61
C ASP A 149 -6.93 3.13 4.76
N ASN A 150 -7.08 2.97 3.45
CA ASN A 150 -6.79 4.01 2.47
C ASN A 150 -7.84 5.14 2.43
N ILE A 151 -9.02 4.96 3.01
CA ILE A 151 -10.05 6.02 3.11
C ILE A 151 -9.82 6.87 4.36
N ARG A 152 -9.41 6.22 5.46
CA ARG A 152 -9.08 6.91 6.71
C ARG A 152 -7.70 7.53 6.65
N LYS A 153 -6.64 6.75 6.87
CA LYS A 153 -5.28 7.31 6.91
C LYS A 153 -4.86 7.87 5.56
N GLY A 154 -5.24 7.21 4.47
CA GLY A 154 -4.88 7.65 3.11
C GLY A 154 -5.60 8.91 2.61
N ALA A 155 -6.67 9.37 3.28
CA ALA A 155 -7.41 10.57 2.86
C ALA A 155 -7.95 11.39 4.03
N ALA A 156 -8.97 10.89 4.73
CA ALA A 156 -9.76 11.70 5.67
C ALA A 156 -8.95 12.18 6.90
N LEU A 157 -8.16 11.29 7.50
CA LEU A 157 -7.46 11.59 8.74
C LEU A 157 -6.38 12.66 8.55
N ASN A 158 -5.65 12.62 7.43
CA ASN A 158 -4.62 13.62 7.16
C ASN A 158 -5.23 15.03 7.03
N VAL A 159 -6.43 15.16 6.45
CA VAL A 159 -7.14 16.44 6.34
C VAL A 159 -7.55 16.96 7.72
N VAL A 160 -8.10 16.08 8.57
CA VAL A 160 -8.49 16.45 9.94
C VAL A 160 -7.26 16.86 10.76
N GLN A 161 -6.18 16.08 10.71
CA GLN A 161 -4.95 16.36 11.43
C GLN A 161 -4.30 17.69 11.01
N ILE A 162 -4.33 18.02 9.71
CA ILE A 162 -3.86 19.33 9.23
C ILE A 162 -4.77 20.45 9.76
N ALA A 163 -6.10 20.25 9.74
CA ALA A 163 -7.04 21.25 10.24
C ALA A 163 -6.93 21.47 11.75
N GLU A 164 -6.56 20.46 12.54
CA GLU A 164 -6.32 20.59 13.99
C GLU A 164 -5.03 21.36 14.32
N LEU A 165 -4.08 21.43 13.38
CA LEU A 165 -2.80 22.13 13.55
C LEU A 165 -2.82 23.58 13.09
N LEU A 166 -3.87 24.02 12.39
CA LEU A 166 -4.06 25.38 11.83
C LEU A 166 -5.06 26.20 12.65
#